data_AF-A0A529KJG7-F1
#
_entry.id   AF-A0A529KJG7-F1
#
_cell.length_a   1.000
_cell.length_b   1.000
_cell.length_c   1.000
_cell.angle_alpha   90.00
_cell.angle_beta   90.00
_cell.angle_gamma   90.00
#
_symmetry.space_group_name_H-M   'P 1'
#
loop_
_entity.id
_entity.type
_entity.pdbx_description
1 polymer ?
#
loop_
_entity_poly.entity_id
_entity_poly.type
_entity_poly.pdbx_seq_one_letter_code
_entity_poly.pdbx_strand_id
1 'polypeptide(L)'
;MLVLPKGVRHMPGYLSRAVQEALVEDVRRVVQEAPLFVPAMPRTGKEMSVRMTNCGSLGWVTDKEGGYRYQPTHPVSGTPWPPIPD
;
A
#
# COMPACT_ATOMS: atom_id res chain seq x y z
N MET A 1 29.25 2.57 8.99
CA MET A 1 28.46 3.62 8.30
C MET A 1 27.77 2.94 7.13
N LEU A 2 26.45 2.97 7.02
CA LEU A 2 25.75 2.38 5.88
C LEU A 2 26.12 3.19 4.63
N VAL A 3 26.96 2.64 3.77
CA VAL A 3 27.27 3.22 2.45
C VAL A 3 26.16 2.78 1.52
N LEU A 4 25.31 3.71 1.13
CA LEU A 4 24.19 3.45 0.22
C LEU A 4 24.57 3.82 -1.22
N PRO A 5 23.98 3.15 -2.23
CA PRO A 5 24.20 3.49 -3.64
C PRO A 5 23.88 4.96 -3.94
N LYS A 6 24.53 5.52 -4.97
CA LYS A 6 24.26 6.89 -5.43
C LYS A 6 22.77 7.05 -5.74
N GLY A 7 22.16 8.11 -5.20
CA GLY A 7 20.73 8.41 -5.37
C GLY A 7 19.84 7.93 -4.21
N VAL A 8 20.37 7.12 -3.29
CA VAL A 8 19.63 6.66 -2.10
C VAL A 8 19.97 7.54 -0.89
N ARG A 9 18.93 8.02 -0.19
CA ARG A 9 19.07 8.72 1.09
C ARG A 9 18.33 7.93 2.17
N HIS A 10 19.02 7.64 3.26
CA HIS A 10 18.40 7.05 4.46
C HIS A 10 18.37 8.11 5.57
N MET A 11 17.16 8.49 5.98
CA MET A 11 16.91 9.56 6.96
C MET A 11 16.23 8.97 8.20
N PRO A 12 16.99 8.30 9.09
CA PRO A 12 16.42 7.71 10.29
C PRO A 12 15.80 8.79 11.19
N GLY A 13 14.60 8.55 11.71
CA GLY A 13 13.91 9.49 12.59
C GLY A 13 13.42 10.78 11.90
N TYR A 14 13.29 10.79 10.56
CA TYR A 14 12.85 11.96 9.80
C TYR A 14 11.48 12.49 10.24
N LEU A 15 10.53 11.60 10.50
CA LEU A 15 9.20 11.96 10.99
C LEU A 15 9.22 12.11 12.51
N SER A 16 8.76 13.26 13.01
CA SER A 16 8.55 13.46 14.44
C SER A 16 7.47 12.50 14.97
N ARG A 17 7.44 12.28 16.29
CA ARG A 17 6.43 11.41 16.92
C ARG A 17 5.00 11.83 16.57
N ALA A 18 4.70 13.12 16.63
CA ALA A 18 3.37 13.65 16.31
C ALA A 18 2.98 13.36 14.86
N VAL A 19 3.93 13.48 13.92
CA VAL A 19 3.68 13.17 12.50
C VAL A 19 3.48 11.67 12.27
N GLN A 20 4.22 10.82 12.98
CA GLN A 20 4.01 9.36 12.91
C GLN A 20 2.61 8.96 13.40
N GLU A 21 2.13 9.58 14.48
CA GLU A 21 0.79 9.32 15.02
C GLU A 21 -0.31 9.78 14.06
N ALA A 22 -0.17 10.99 13.50
CA ALA A 22 -1.11 11.49 12.48
C ALA A 22 -1.18 10.56 11.27
N LEU A 23 -0.02 10.13 10.75
CA LEU A 23 0.05 9.21 9.61
C LEU A 23 -0.62 7.85 9.90
N VAL A 24 -0.54 7.34 11.13
CA VAL A 24 -1.23 6.10 11.51
C VAL A 24 -2.75 6.30 11.47
N GLU A 25 -3.27 7.45 11.91
CA GLU A 25 -4.70 7.75 11.81
C GLU A 25 -5.16 7.91 10.37
N ASP A 26 -4.36 8.54 9.51
CA ASP A 26 -4.63 8.61 8.06
C ASP A 26 -4.74 7.23 7.43
N VAL A 27 -3.78 6.34 7.73
CA VAL A 27 -3.81 4.96 7.24
C VAL A 27 -5.04 4.22 7.76
N ARG A 28 -5.46 4.43 9.02
CA ARG A 28 -6.68 3.82 9.56
C ARG A 28 -7.94 4.29 8.84
N ARG A 29 -8.03 5.58 8.49
CA ARG A 29 -9.13 6.10 7.67
C ARG A 29 -9.17 5.44 6.30
N VAL A 30 -8.02 5.36 5.61
CA VAL A 30 -7.90 4.65 4.33
C VAL A 30 -8.34 3.19 4.45
N VAL A 31 -7.95 2.48 5.51
CA VAL A 31 -8.34 1.08 5.74
C VAL A 31 -9.84 0.92 6.03
N GLN A 32 -10.50 1.91 6.62
CA GLN A 32 -11.95 1.87 6.83
C GLN A 32 -12.72 1.96 5.51
N GLU A 33 -12.24 2.79 4.57
CA GLU A 33 -12.86 2.97 3.25
C GLU A 33 -12.47 1.89 2.23
N ALA A 34 -11.21 1.45 2.26
CA ALA A 34 -10.64 0.39 1.45
C ALA A 34 -9.99 -0.68 2.35
N PRO A 35 -10.78 -1.67 2.83
CA PRO A 35 -10.30 -2.69 3.77
C PRO A 35 -9.09 -3.48 3.27
N LEU A 36 -8.23 -3.87 4.21
CA LEU A 36 -7.06 -4.70 3.89
C LEU A 36 -7.46 -6.05 3.27
N PHE A 37 -6.91 -6.36 2.09
CA PHE A 37 -7.05 -7.65 1.41
C PHE A 37 -5.74 -8.45 1.41
N VAL A 38 -5.83 -9.75 1.13
CA VAL A 38 -4.68 -10.65 0.96
C VAL A 38 -4.42 -10.82 -0.55
N PRO A 39 -3.32 -10.28 -1.09
CA PRO A 39 -2.96 -10.47 -2.49
C PRO A 39 -2.43 -11.88 -2.75
N ALA A 40 -2.48 -12.32 -4.01
CA ALA A 40 -1.99 -13.62 -4.44
C ALA A 40 -0.88 -13.49 -5.50
N MET A 41 0.11 -14.37 -5.39
CA MET A 41 1.23 -14.44 -6.32
C MET A 41 0.74 -14.80 -7.74
N PRO A 42 1.27 -14.14 -8.78
CA PRO A 42 0.93 -14.49 -10.16
C PRO A 42 1.30 -15.95 -10.46
N ARG A 43 0.55 -16.59 -11.37
CA ARG A 43 0.72 -18.00 -11.80
C ARG A 43 0.41 -19.04 -10.73
N THR A 44 0.95 -18.91 -9.52
CA THR A 44 0.76 -19.91 -8.45
C THR A 44 -0.51 -19.69 -7.67
N GLY A 45 -1.02 -18.45 -7.58
CA GLY A 45 -2.16 -18.10 -6.73
C GLY A 45 -1.87 -18.22 -5.24
N LYS A 46 -0.60 -18.39 -4.85
CA LYS A 46 -0.24 -18.48 -3.44
C LYS A 46 -0.46 -17.14 -2.76
N GLU A 47 -1.22 -17.13 -1.66
CA GLU A 47 -1.43 -15.95 -0.84
C GLU A 47 -0.11 -15.40 -0.28
N MET A 48 0.02 -14.07 -0.30
CA MET A 48 1.10 -13.38 0.38
C MET A 48 0.83 -13.32 1.88
N SER A 49 1.89 -13.29 2.70
CA SER A 49 1.75 -13.17 4.15
C SER A 49 1.35 -11.77 4.61
N VAL A 50 1.54 -10.76 3.76
CA VAL A 50 1.16 -9.37 4.03
C VAL A 50 -0.29 -9.14 3.63
N ARG A 51 -0.97 -8.28 4.37
CA ARG A 51 -2.22 -7.66 3.94
C ARG A 51 -1.93 -6.24 3.48
N MET A 52 -2.65 -5.76 2.48
CA MET A 52 -2.44 -4.42 1.93
C MET A 52 -3.74 -3.75 1.51
N THR A 53 -3.65 -2.43 1.33
CA THR A 53 -4.63 -1.57 0.69
C THR A 53 -3.89 -0.44 -0.03
N ASN A 54 -4.60 0.41 -0.75
CA ASN A 54 -4.01 1.55 -1.47
C ASN A 54 -4.88 2.80 -1.28
N CYS A 55 -4.29 3.96 -1.60
CA CYS A 55 -5.00 5.24 -1.77
C CYS A 55 -4.42 5.97 -3.01
N GLY A 56 -5.21 6.86 -3.60
CA GLY A 56 -4.91 7.57 -4.84
C GLY A 56 -5.67 7.03 -6.05
N SER A 57 -5.38 7.56 -7.24
CA SER A 57 -6.11 7.18 -8.47
C SER A 57 -5.85 5.74 -8.92
N LEU A 58 -4.76 5.12 -8.45
CA LEU A 58 -4.33 3.78 -8.82
C LEU A 58 -3.73 3.08 -7.59
N GLY A 59 -4.11 1.82 -7.39
CA GLY A 59 -3.53 0.95 -6.37
C GLY A 59 -2.78 -0.21 -7.01
N TRP A 60 -1.67 -0.61 -6.41
CA TRP A 60 -0.95 -1.81 -6.81
C TRP A 60 -1.71 -3.04 -6.33
N VAL A 61 -1.90 -4.01 -7.22
CA VAL A 61 -2.58 -5.27 -6.92
C VAL A 61 -1.89 -6.44 -7.60
N THR A 62 -2.14 -7.63 -7.08
CA THR A 62 -1.72 -8.88 -7.70
C THR A 62 -2.70 -10.01 -7.40
N ASP A 63 -2.92 -10.83 -8.41
CA ASP A 63 -3.67 -12.07 -8.35
C ASP A 63 -3.08 -13.07 -9.36
N LYS A 64 -3.66 -14.27 -9.43
CA LYS A 64 -3.17 -15.34 -10.29
C LYS A 64 -3.39 -15.03 -11.76
N GLU A 65 -4.55 -14.47 -12.10
CA GLU A 65 -5.04 -14.27 -13.46
C GLU A 65 -4.49 -13.00 -14.12
N GLY A 66 -4.58 -11.87 -13.44
CA GLY A 66 -4.19 -10.54 -13.93
C GLY A 66 -2.77 -10.13 -13.56
N GLY A 67 -2.08 -10.92 -12.72
CA GLY A 67 -0.69 -10.67 -12.32
C GLY A 67 -0.51 -9.31 -11.62
N TYR A 68 0.72 -8.78 -11.65
CA TYR A 68 1.04 -7.48 -11.08
C TYR A 68 0.53 -6.34 -11.95
N ARG A 69 -0.23 -5.41 -11.37
CA ARG A 69 -0.73 -4.24 -12.09
C ARG A 69 -1.10 -3.10 -11.16
N TYR A 70 -1.26 -1.92 -11.75
CA TYR A 70 -1.99 -0.82 -11.15
C TYR A 70 -3.43 -0.84 -11.66
N GLN A 71 -4.41 -0.69 -10.77
CA GLN A 71 -5.81 -0.60 -11.16
C GLN A 71 -6.55 0.48 -10.37
N PRO A 72 -7.63 1.07 -10.92
CA PRO A 72 -8.33 2.18 -10.28
C PRO A 72 -9.25 1.76 -9.12
N THR A 73 -9.52 0.46 -8.96
CA THR A 73 -10.50 -0.05 -8.00
C THR A 73 -9.93 -1.10 -7.05
N HIS A 74 -10.54 -1.27 -5.90
CA HIS A 74 -10.21 -2.29 -4.92
C HIS A 74 -10.60 -3.70 -5.44
N PRO A 75 -9.73 -4.72 -5.35
CA PRO A 75 -9.95 -6.02 -6.00
C PRO A 75 -11.10 -6.83 -5.40
N VAL A 76 -11.42 -6.63 -4.12
CA VAL A 76 -12.54 -7.31 -3.43
C VAL A 76 -13.86 -6.54 -3.55
N SER A 77 -13.92 -5.26 -3.18
CA SER A 77 -15.16 -4.47 -3.21
C SER A 77 -15.52 -3.90 -4.59
N GLY A 78 -14.56 -3.79 -5.53
CA GLY A 78 -14.76 -3.16 -6.84
C GLY A 78 -14.90 -1.64 -6.81
N THR A 79 -14.83 -1.00 -5.63
CA THR A 79 -14.95 0.46 -5.46
C THR A 79 -13.64 1.18 -5.81
N PRO A 80 -13.66 2.45 -6.24
CA PRO A 80 -12.44 3.24 -6.38
C PRO A 80 -11.64 3.29 -5.08
N TRP A 81 -10.31 3.44 -5.18
CA TRP A 81 -9.48 3.69 -4.01
C TRP A 81 -9.78 5.08 -3.40
N PRO A 82 -9.70 5.24 -2.07
CA PRO A 82 -9.82 6.54 -1.42
C PRO A 82 -8.69 7.47 -1.89
N PRO A 83 -8.88 8.80 -1.87
CA PRO A 83 -7.81 9.75 -2.21
C PRO A 83 -6.61 9.61 -1.26
N ILE A 84 -5.43 10.07 -1.71
CA ILE A 84 -4.27 10.20 -0.83
C ILE A 84 -4.60 11.29 0.21
N PRO A 85 -4.44 11.03 1.53
CA PRO A 85 -4.64 12.04 2.57
C PRO A 85 -3.68 13.23 2.44
N ASP A 86 -4.14 14.43 2.83
CA ASP A 86 -3.39 15.69 2.81
C ASP A 86 -2.41 15.84 3.99
#